data_AF-A0A1H7QHQ1-F1
#
_entry.id   AF-A0A1H7QHQ1-F1
#
_cell.length_a   1.000
_cell.length_b   1.000
_cell.length_c   1.000
_cell.angle_alpha   90.00
_cell.angle_beta   90.00
_cell.angle_gamma   90.00
#
_symmetry.space_group_name_H-M   'P 1'
#
loop_
_entity.id
_entity.type
_entity.pdbx_description
1 polymer ?
#
loop_
_entity_poly.entity_id
_entity_poly.type
_entity_poly.pdbx_seq_one_letter_code
_entity_poly.pdbx_strand_id
1 'polypeptide(L)' 'MGHARGEVELDGKVLVIRRIAVTYRGLSVADEDAEKVERVLAVHAKSCPVARSLEGAIEITTQLG' A
#
# COMPACT_ATOMS: atom_id res chain seq x y z
N MET A 1 -0.94 -1.01 -13.00
CA MET A 1 0.43 -0.74 -12.48
C MET A 1 0.34 -0.17 -11.07
N GLY A 2 1.14 -0.64 -10.13
CA GLY A 2 1.22 -0.07 -8.77
C GLY A 2 2.24 1.07 -8.70
N HIS A 3 1.83 2.22 -8.17
CA HIS A 3 2.71 3.37 -7.89
C HIS A 3 2.87 3.52 -6.38
N ALA A 4 4.11 3.49 -5.89
CA ALA A 4 4.41 3.66 -4.47
C ALA A 4 4.98 5.06 -4.19
N ARG A 5 4.50 5.69 -3.12
CA ARG A 5 5.03 6.94 -2.57
C ARG A 5 5.45 6.71 -1.13
N GLY A 6 6.72 6.93 -0.83
CA GLY A 6 7.26 6.88 0.52
C GLY A 6 7.31 8.26 1.17
N GLU A 7 6.97 8.34 2.44
CA GLU A 7 7.23 9.49 3.30
C GLU A 7 8.49 9.23 4.11
N VAL A 8 9.43 10.19 4.03
CA VAL A 8 10.71 10.11 4.73
C VAL A 8 10.77 11.23 5.77
N GLU A 9 11.14 10.87 6.98
CA GLU A 9 11.28 11.78 8.12
C GLU A 9 12.68 11.66 8.72
N LEU A 10 13.15 12.71 9.38
CA LEU A 10 14.39 12.67 10.16
C LEU A 10 14.08 12.11 11.56
N ASP A 11 14.67 10.96 11.88
CA ASP A 11 14.59 10.34 13.20
C ASP A 11 15.98 10.39 13.86
N GLY A 12 16.13 11.29 14.83
CA GLY A 12 17.41 11.62 15.44
C GLY A 12 18.39 12.26 14.45
N LYS A 13 19.31 11.46 13.91
CA LYS A 13 20.35 11.90 12.96
C LYS A 13 20.28 11.19 11.61
N VAL A 14 19.25 10.37 11.40
CA VAL A 14 19.12 9.54 10.18
C VAL A 14 17.75 9.73 9.55
N LEU A 15 17.67 9.55 8.23
CA LEU A 15 16.41 9.56 7.51
C LEU A 15 15.77 8.17 7.57
N VAL A 16 14.50 8.11 7.92
CA VAL A 16 13.72 6.87 7.97
C VAL A 16 12.50 7.00 7.08
N ILE A 17 12.14 5.91 6.40
CA ILE A 17 10.86 5.82 5.72
C ILE A 17 9.81 5.54 6.80
N ARG A 18 8.84 6.43 6.95
CA ARG A 18 7.82 6.28 7.99
C ARG A 18 6.58 5.56 7.48
N ARG A 19 6.19 5.86 6.24
CA ARG A 19 4.98 5.34 5.59
C ARG A 19 5.21 5.14 4.10
N ILE A 20 4.49 4.19 3.52
CA ILE A 20 4.42 4.00 2.07
C ILE A 20 2.95 3.89 1.66
N ALA A 21 2.51 4.71 0.70
CA ALA A 21 1.19 4.59 0.09
C ALA A 21 1.33 4.05 -1.33
N VAL A 22 0.56 3.01 -1.68
CA VAL A 22 0.53 2.42 -3.01
C VAL A 22 -0.82 2.65 -3.67
N THR A 23 -0.81 3.23 -4.87
CA THR A 23 -2.00 3.36 -5.72
C THR A 23 -1.87 2.43 -6.92
N TYR A 24 -2.80 1.49 -7.05
CA TYR A 24 -2.92 0.67 -8.26
C TYR A 24 -3.77 1.41 -9.29
N ARG A 25 -3.19 1.65 -10.47
CA ARG A 25 -3.81 2.35 -11.59
C ARG A 25 -3.97 1.44 -12.80
N GLY A 26 -4.91 1.80 -13.69
CA GLY A 26 -5.12 1.12 -14.98
C GLY A 26 -5.81 -0.23 -14.84
N LEU A 27 -6.59 -0.42 -13.78
CA LEU A 27 -7.48 -1.56 -13.61
C LEU A 27 -8.89 -1.12 -14.00
N SER A 28 -9.54 -1.87 -14.89
CA SER A 28 -10.96 -1.70 -15.16
C SER A 28 -11.74 -2.56 -14.19
N VAL A 29 -12.50 -1.93 -13.30
CA VAL A 29 -13.36 -2.60 -12.32
C VAL A 29 -14.80 -2.25 -12.67
N ALA A 30 -15.66 -3.25 -12.81
CA ALA A 30 -17.09 -3.02 -12.97
C ALA A 30 -17.68 -2.50 -11.66
N ASP A 31 -18.69 -1.63 -11.73
CA ASP A 31 -19.30 -1.05 -10.52
C ASP A 31 -19.83 -2.13 -9.54
N GLU A 32 -20.35 -3.24 -10.09
CA GLU A 32 -20.82 -4.39 -9.31
C GLU A 32 -19.70 -5.13 -8.53
N ASP A 33 -18.44 -4.91 -8.88
CA ASP A 33 -17.27 -5.53 -8.26
C ASP A 33 -16.53 -4.58 -7.30
N ALA A 34 -16.93 -3.31 -7.19
CA ALA A 34 -16.23 -2.32 -6.37
C ALA A 34 -16.04 -2.78 -4.91
N GLU A 35 -17.12 -3.23 -4.26
CA GLU A 35 -17.07 -3.72 -2.87
C GLU A 35 -16.16 -4.96 -2.74
N LYS A 36 -16.20 -5.88 -3.73
CA LYS A 36 -15.34 -7.07 -3.73
C LYS A 36 -13.87 -6.65 -3.80
N VAL A 37 -13.55 -5.69 -4.65
CA VAL A 37 -12.18 -5.20 -4.79
C VAL A 37 -11.70 -4.51 -3.52
N GLU A 38 -12.53 -3.67 -2.88
CA GLU A 38 -12.19 -3.06 -1.59
C GLU A 38 -11.88 -4.11 -0.52
N ARG A 39 -12.72 -5.17 -0.42
CA ARG A 39 -12.50 -6.28 0.52
C ARG A 39 -11.22 -7.05 0.24
N VAL A 40 -10.87 -7.28 -1.03
CA VAL A 40 -9.62 -7.92 -1.41
C VAL A 40 -8.42 -7.04 -1.06
N LEU A 41 -8.47 -5.74 -1.35
CA LEU A 41 -7.39 -4.81 -1.02
C LEU A 41 -7.14 -4.72 0.48
N ALA A 42 -8.20 -4.77 1.30
CA ALA A 42 -8.08 -4.79 2.76
C ALA A 42 -7.27 -5.97 3.31
N VAL A 43 -7.23 -7.10 2.60
CA VAL A 43 -6.46 -8.31 3.00
C VAL A 43 -5.22 -8.56 2.16
N HIS A 44 -5.06 -7.85 1.03
CA HIS A 44 -3.95 -8.03 0.09
C HIS A 44 -2.58 -7.89 0.76
N ALA A 45 -2.44 -6.95 1.70
CA ALA A 45 -1.20 -6.73 2.45
C ALA A 45 -0.65 -8.01 3.09
N LYS A 46 -1.51 -8.93 3.55
CA LYS A 46 -1.11 -10.22 4.14
C LYS A 46 -0.49 -11.18 3.15
N SER A 47 -0.71 -10.98 1.85
CA SER A 47 -0.15 -11.82 0.78
C SER A 47 0.98 -11.11 0.01
N CYS A 48 1.09 -9.79 0.12
CA CYS A 48 2.14 -9.00 -0.54
C CYS A 48 3.51 -9.25 0.11
N PRO A 49 4.51 -9.82 -0.61
CA PRO A 49 5.82 -10.10 -0.03
C PRO A 49 6.52 -8.85 0.50
N VAL A 50 6.33 -7.70 -0.17
CA VAL A 50 6.90 -6.42 0.26
C VAL A 50 6.26 -5.95 1.56
N ALA A 51 4.92 -5.96 1.64
CA ALA A 51 4.21 -5.53 2.85
C ALA A 51 4.56 -6.42 4.05
N ARG A 52 4.61 -7.74 3.86
CA ARG A 52 5.01 -8.69 4.91
C ARG A 52 6.44 -8.49 5.39
N SER A 53 7.37 -8.19 4.47
CA SER A 53 8.78 -8.01 4.84
C SER A 53 9.03 -6.74 5.66
N LEU A 54 8.10 -5.79 5.61
CA LEU A 54 8.20 -4.49 6.29
C LEU A 54 7.16 -4.34 7.42
N GLU A 55 6.38 -5.39 7.69
CA GLU A 55 5.32 -5.40 8.69
C GLU A 55 5.86 -5.04 10.08
N GLY A 56 5.16 -4.14 10.78
CA GLY A 56 5.56 -3.63 12.10
C GLY A 56 6.68 -2.57 12.08
N ALA A 57 7.41 -2.43 10.97
CA ALA A 57 8.45 -1.42 10.81
C ALA A 57 7.95 -0.19 10.05
N ILE A 58 7.19 -0.40 8.97
CA ILE A 58 6.69 0.66 8.08
C ILE A 58 5.22 0.37 7.81
N GLU A 59 4.37 1.37 8.02
CA GLU A 59 2.97 1.28 7.62
C GLU A 59 2.86 1.39 6.09
N ILE A 60 2.17 0.42 5.48
CA ILE A 60 1.95 0.36 4.04
C ILE A 60 0.46 0.30 3.77
N THR A 61 -0.06 1.29 3.04
CA THR A 61 -1.46 1.33 2.62
C THR A 61 -1.57 1.13 1.11
N THR A 62 -2.70 0.55 0.68
CA THR A 62 -2.97 0.29 -0.74
C THR A 62 -4.36 0.75 -1.10
N GLN A 63 -4.52 1.35 -2.28
CA GLN A 63 -5.81 1.78 -2.82
C GLN A 63 -5.85 1.64 -4.34
N LEU A 64 -7.05 1.68 -4.92
CA LEU A 64 -7.25 1.95 -6.34
C LEU A 64 -7.24 3.46 -6.59
N GLY A 65 -6.82 3.87 -7.78
CA GLY A 65 -6.98 5.25 -8.25
C GLY A 65 -6.65 5.42 -9.70
#